data_AF-A0A6J6EWX9-F1
#
_entry.id   AF-A0A6J6EWX9-F1
#
_cell.length_a   1.000
_cell.length_b   1.000
_cell.length_c   1.000
_cell.angle_alpha   90.00
_cell.angle_beta   90.00
_cell.angle_gamma   90.00
#
_symmetry.space_group_name_H-M   'P 1'
#
loop_
_entity.id
_entity.type
_entity.pdbx_description
1 polymer ?
#
loop_
_entity_poly.entity_id
_entity_poly.type
_entity_poly.pdbx_seq_one_letter_code
_entity_poly.pdbx_strand_id
1 'polypeptide(L)'
;MDNEITDVPAADGAEAPARKRAPRRATKKSADAPVEVVTHDAPAAAESAPDSGDTASDGEAPAGRRTRGRGRGRTAASATGDAEASDSADSSESDDAQADNGRSRQRNRKRGRGRDDDFDGVSDDDVLIPVAGILDILDNYAFVRTAGYLASPADIYVALGQVKKYNLRKGDAIVGAIRQPRDNDFQNRQKYNALATIDFVNGAAPEEAVVRDDFNDLVAVHASEGLGLKGRFGSVKKGDRVLIDAAAGASRTAVIRDLAAEISASATDAHLMVVVSEGLPEDVTALSRGVRGEVSASSYDRHADEHVTVADLAIARAKRLVEKGHHVVVLIDSMTRVSKNQLAVIQGSRPLGDGAVDAAVFSATKRLFGAGRALETGGSLTVIATIDNQTDGFSGAVRDELLDIATAVVTL
;
A
#
# COMPACT_ATOMS: atom_id res chain seq x y z
N MET A 1 -34.68 37.08 -63.71
CA MET A 1 -35.46 35.83 -63.75
C MET A 1 -35.32 35.16 -62.39
N ASP A 2 -35.79 35.71 -61.27
CA ASP A 2 -37.00 36.44 -60.87
C ASP A 2 -37.69 35.57 -59.80
N ASN A 3 -37.88 36.19 -58.64
CA ASN A 3 -38.48 35.67 -57.42
C ASN A 3 -39.89 35.10 -57.63
N GLU A 4 -40.29 34.15 -56.79
CA GLU A 4 -41.53 34.32 -56.03
C GLU A 4 -41.51 33.59 -54.67
N ILE A 5 -42.01 34.29 -53.67
CA ILE A 5 -42.12 33.95 -52.25
C ILE A 5 -43.61 33.67 -51.96
N THR A 6 -43.88 33.04 -50.80
CA THR A 6 -45.17 32.88 -50.05
C THR A 6 -45.88 31.54 -50.33
N ASP A 7 -46.48 30.84 -49.37
CA ASP A 7 -46.99 31.21 -48.05
C ASP A 7 -47.15 29.96 -47.14
N VAL A 8 -47.17 30.14 -45.82
CA VAL A 8 -47.57 29.13 -44.81
C VAL A 8 -48.93 29.53 -44.25
N PRO A 9 -49.83 28.59 -43.95
CA PRO A 9 -50.33 28.57 -42.57
C PRO A 9 -50.49 27.16 -41.97
N ALA A 10 -50.40 27.12 -40.64
CA ALA A 10 -50.62 25.98 -39.77
C ALA A 10 -52.12 25.76 -39.46
N ALA A 11 -52.52 24.51 -39.17
CA ALA A 11 -53.15 24.07 -37.91
C ALA A 11 -53.96 22.76 -38.03
N ASP A 12 -53.82 21.94 -36.99
CA ASP A 12 -54.75 20.98 -36.37
C ASP A 12 -55.27 19.70 -37.08
N GLY A 13 -54.86 18.56 -36.51
CA GLY A 13 -55.77 17.72 -35.71
C GLY A 13 -56.35 16.45 -36.35
N ALA A 14 -55.79 15.28 -36.01
CA ALA A 14 -56.50 13.97 -35.81
C ALA A 14 -55.45 12.88 -35.50
N GLU A 15 -55.20 12.57 -34.23
CA GLU A 15 -55.79 11.46 -33.46
C GLU A 15 -55.09 10.10 -33.69
N ALA A 16 -54.15 9.77 -32.81
CA ALA A 16 -53.49 8.46 -32.70
C ALA A 16 -54.02 7.69 -31.47
N PRO A 17 -54.14 6.35 -31.52
CA PRO A 17 -54.93 5.58 -30.56
C PRO A 17 -54.23 5.36 -29.21
N ALA A 18 -55.03 5.38 -28.16
CA ALA A 18 -54.68 5.27 -26.76
C ALA A 18 -53.92 3.97 -26.39
N ARG A 19 -52.72 4.11 -25.82
CA ARG A 19 -52.03 3.02 -25.09
C ARG A 19 -52.32 3.11 -23.59
N LYS A 20 -52.81 2.00 -23.05
CA LYS A 20 -53.20 1.77 -21.65
C LYS A 20 -52.02 2.04 -20.70
N ARG A 21 -52.26 2.89 -19.70
CA ARG A 21 -51.37 3.15 -18.56
C ARG A 21 -51.34 1.95 -17.60
N ALA A 22 -50.15 1.49 -17.25
CA ALA A 22 -49.91 0.57 -16.15
C ALA A 22 -50.05 1.29 -14.78
N PRO A 23 -50.49 0.59 -13.72
CA PRO A 23 -50.86 1.22 -12.45
C PRO A 23 -49.63 1.61 -11.61
N ARG A 24 -49.71 2.80 -11.01
CA ARG A 24 -48.77 3.36 -10.03
C ARG A 24 -48.86 2.53 -8.73
N ARG A 25 -47.75 1.90 -8.33
CA ARG A 25 -47.65 1.19 -7.05
C ARG A 25 -47.30 2.19 -5.95
N ALA A 26 -48.18 2.22 -4.94
CA ALA A 26 -48.07 3.05 -3.75
C ALA A 26 -46.90 2.62 -2.84
N THR A 27 -46.32 3.63 -2.22
CA THR A 27 -45.28 3.64 -1.20
C THR A 27 -45.64 2.79 0.03
N LYS A 28 -44.72 1.91 0.46
CA LYS A 28 -44.64 1.44 1.84
C LYS A 28 -43.26 1.76 2.40
N LYS A 29 -43.32 2.51 3.50
CA LYS A 29 -42.25 3.06 4.33
C LYS A 29 -41.67 1.93 5.19
N SER A 30 -40.40 1.58 4.99
CA SER A 30 -39.60 0.79 5.94
C SER A 30 -38.58 1.73 6.56
N ALA A 31 -38.49 1.68 7.89
CA ALA A 31 -37.72 2.59 8.72
C ALA A 31 -36.22 2.40 8.52
N ASP A 32 -35.54 3.45 8.06
CA ASP A 32 -34.10 3.62 8.21
C ASP A 32 -33.84 4.14 9.63
N ALA A 33 -33.04 3.40 10.40
CA ALA A 33 -32.46 3.89 11.64
C ALA A 33 -31.18 4.68 11.27
N PRO A 34 -31.01 5.93 11.73
CA PRO A 34 -29.81 6.68 11.43
C PRO A 34 -28.63 6.13 12.24
N VAL A 35 -27.54 5.79 11.54
CA VAL A 35 -26.22 5.56 12.14
C VAL A 35 -25.68 6.93 12.56
N GLU A 36 -25.63 7.19 13.87
CA GLU A 36 -24.95 8.35 14.45
C GLU A 36 -23.44 8.25 14.20
N VAL A 37 -22.92 9.13 13.36
CA VAL A 37 -21.49 9.39 13.24
C VAL A 37 -21.10 10.31 14.40
N VAL A 38 -20.44 9.75 15.41
CA VAL A 38 -19.84 10.52 16.50
C VAL A 38 -18.59 11.22 15.97
N THR A 39 -18.74 12.48 15.56
CA THR A 39 -17.62 13.40 15.32
C THR A 39 -17.19 13.99 16.66
N HIS A 40 -15.99 13.68 17.14
CA HIS A 40 -15.38 14.45 18.22
C HIS A 40 -14.83 15.77 17.66
N ASP A 41 -15.56 16.85 17.93
CA ASP A 41 -15.09 18.23 17.84
C ASP A 41 -13.94 18.45 18.84
N ALA A 42 -12.79 18.90 18.35
CA ALA A 42 -11.71 19.45 19.17
C ALA A 42 -11.78 20.98 19.08
N PRO A 43 -11.88 21.71 20.21
CA PRO A 43 -12.10 23.15 20.15
C PRO A 43 -10.82 23.90 19.82
N ALA A 44 -10.99 24.91 18.97
CA ALA A 44 -10.06 25.99 18.75
C ALA A 44 -9.82 26.79 20.05
N ALA A 45 -8.57 27.15 20.31
CA ALA A 45 -8.22 28.21 21.24
C ALA A 45 -7.23 29.16 20.56
N ALA A 46 -7.72 30.38 20.30
CA ALA A 46 -6.97 31.52 19.84
C ALA A 46 -6.31 32.24 21.02
N GLU A 47 -5.13 32.82 20.72
CA GLU A 47 -4.54 34.06 21.22
C GLU A 47 -4.62 34.43 22.71
N SER A 48 -3.44 34.70 23.32
CA SER A 48 -3.14 35.97 24.00
C SER A 48 -1.67 36.01 24.46
N ALA A 49 -0.87 36.91 23.89
CA ALA A 49 0.31 37.47 24.55
C ALA A 49 -0.13 38.49 25.63
N PRO A 50 0.74 38.83 26.59
CA PRO A 50 1.40 40.14 26.43
C PRO A 50 2.87 40.19 26.89
N ASP A 51 3.46 41.28 26.39
CA ASP A 51 4.82 41.81 26.51
C ASP A 51 5.19 42.33 27.92
N SER A 52 6.47 42.18 28.31
CA SER A 52 7.36 43.27 28.81
C SER A 52 8.46 42.81 29.79
N GLY A 53 9.69 43.28 29.55
CA GLY A 53 10.55 43.85 30.61
C GLY A 53 11.76 43.07 31.14
N ASP A 54 12.94 43.43 30.61
CA ASP A 54 14.32 43.41 31.16
C ASP A 54 14.60 42.86 32.58
N THR A 55 15.67 42.05 32.71
CA THR A 55 16.90 42.42 33.45
C THR A 55 17.97 41.32 33.39
N ALA A 56 19.22 41.76 33.20
CA ALA A 56 20.43 40.94 33.25
C ALA A 56 20.95 40.74 34.69
N SER A 57 21.53 39.59 35.01
CA SER A 57 22.77 39.48 35.81
C SER A 57 23.22 38.02 35.96
N ASP A 58 24.53 37.83 35.79
CA ASP A 58 25.34 36.67 36.13
C ASP A 58 25.12 36.15 37.56
N GLY A 59 25.31 34.84 37.78
CA GLY A 59 25.28 34.27 39.12
C GLY A 59 25.43 32.75 39.17
N GLU A 60 26.62 32.33 39.57
CA GLU A 60 27.16 30.98 39.62
C GLU A 60 26.63 30.13 40.80
N ALA A 61 26.77 28.80 40.65
CA ALA A 61 26.71 27.71 41.65
C ALA A 61 25.33 27.05 41.97
N PRO A 62 25.29 25.91 42.70
CA PRO A 62 25.97 24.62 42.49
C PRO A 62 24.97 23.43 42.59
N ALA A 63 25.34 22.23 42.09
CA ALA A 63 24.65 21.00 42.51
C ALA A 63 25.62 19.81 42.56
N GLY A 64 26.06 19.49 43.77
CA GLY A 64 26.54 18.16 44.08
C GLY A 64 25.36 17.27 44.48
N ARG A 65 25.22 16.09 43.86
CA ARG A 65 25.11 14.85 44.63
C ARG A 65 25.46 13.63 43.78
N ARG A 66 26.35 12.84 44.36
CA ARG A 66 26.94 11.59 43.91
C ARG A 66 25.89 10.49 43.76
N THR A 67 26.08 9.57 42.81
CA THR A 67 26.08 8.12 43.08
C THR A 67 27.07 7.43 42.14
N ARG A 68 27.88 6.54 42.73
CA ARG A 68 29.01 5.81 42.15
C ARG A 68 28.57 4.47 41.55
N GLY A 69 29.32 3.97 40.57
CA GLY A 69 29.35 2.54 40.21
C GLY A 69 29.99 2.29 38.84
N ARG A 70 31.31 2.48 38.70
CA ARG A 70 32.33 1.40 38.52
C ARG A 70 32.11 0.46 37.33
N GLY A 71 32.95 0.63 36.31
CA GLY A 71 33.21 -0.33 35.22
C GLY A 71 34.44 0.06 34.39
N ARG A 72 35.64 -0.08 34.98
CA ARG A 72 36.92 -0.18 34.23
C ARG A 72 36.90 -1.51 33.46
N GLY A 73 37.46 -1.68 32.28
CA GLY A 73 38.42 -0.91 31.52
C GLY A 73 39.06 -1.91 30.55
N ARG A 74 38.89 -1.66 29.25
CA ARG A 74 39.53 -2.40 28.16
C ARG A 74 41.02 -2.09 28.14
N THR A 75 41.84 -3.08 27.78
CA THR A 75 43.03 -2.87 26.96
C THR A 75 43.28 -4.09 26.09
N ALA A 76 43.36 -3.85 24.80
CA ALA A 76 43.85 -4.75 23.78
C ALA A 76 45.38 -4.63 23.69
N ALA A 77 46.07 -5.73 23.37
CA ALA A 77 47.32 -5.70 22.61
C ALA A 77 47.60 -7.06 21.96
N SER A 78 47.89 -6.96 20.67
CA SER A 78 48.48 -7.88 19.70
C SER A 78 49.60 -8.82 20.18
N ALA A 79 49.73 -10.00 19.58
CA ALA A 79 50.79 -10.31 18.59
C ALA A 79 50.77 -11.78 18.14
N THR A 80 51.26 -11.95 16.92
CA THR A 80 51.48 -13.10 16.02
C THR A 80 52.30 -14.28 16.56
N GLY A 81 52.09 -15.49 15.99
CA GLY A 81 53.04 -16.62 16.08
C GLY A 81 52.50 -17.97 15.61
N ASP A 82 52.91 -18.36 14.40
CA ASP A 82 53.19 -19.67 13.78
C ASP A 82 52.69 -21.05 14.29
N ALA A 83 52.30 -21.86 13.27
CA ALA A 83 52.72 -23.24 12.93
C ALA A 83 52.24 -24.50 13.70
N GLU A 84 51.53 -25.33 12.91
CA GLU A 84 51.70 -26.76 12.60
C GLU A 84 51.74 -27.89 13.66
N ALA A 85 50.93 -28.93 13.33
CA ALA A 85 51.19 -30.38 13.33
C ALA A 85 51.19 -31.21 14.63
N SER A 86 50.37 -32.29 14.57
CA SER A 86 50.53 -33.68 15.08
C SER A 86 50.98 -33.90 16.55
N ASP A 87 50.48 -34.86 17.33
CA ASP A 87 50.25 -36.26 17.01
C ASP A 87 49.50 -36.96 18.17
N SER A 88 48.70 -37.95 17.81
CA SER A 88 48.39 -39.25 18.45
C SER A 88 48.26 -39.47 19.98
N ALA A 89 47.12 -40.12 20.29
CA ALA A 89 46.91 -41.32 21.13
C ALA A 89 47.13 -41.27 22.65
N ASP A 90 46.08 -41.61 23.41
CA ASP A 90 46.06 -42.88 24.16
C ASP A 90 44.63 -43.29 24.58
N SER A 91 44.51 -44.60 24.72
CA SER A 91 43.43 -45.56 24.93
C SER A 91 42.61 -45.52 26.23
N SER A 92 41.40 -46.08 26.19
CA SER A 92 41.04 -47.29 26.95
C SER A 92 39.59 -47.72 26.69
N GLU A 93 39.45 -48.93 26.14
CA GLU A 93 38.24 -49.75 26.10
C GLU A 93 37.88 -50.26 27.49
N SER A 94 36.58 -50.52 27.73
CA SER A 94 36.09 -51.74 28.42
C SER A 94 34.56 -51.80 28.33
N ASP A 95 34.10 -52.88 27.71
CA ASP A 95 32.74 -53.40 27.62
C ASP A 95 32.08 -53.67 28.99
N ASP A 96 30.74 -53.64 29.05
CA ASP A 96 30.00 -54.87 29.38
C ASP A 96 28.49 -54.77 29.10
N ALA A 97 27.95 -55.89 28.63
CA ALA A 97 26.64 -56.06 28.04
C ALA A 97 25.60 -56.70 28.99
N GLN A 98 24.36 -56.82 28.47
CA GLN A 98 23.26 -57.73 28.87
C GLN A 98 22.36 -57.27 30.04
N ALA A 99 21.03 -57.41 30.03
CA ALA A 99 20.08 -58.08 29.13
C ALA A 99 18.64 -57.57 29.35
N ASP A 100 17.81 -57.77 28.32
CA ASP A 100 16.41 -58.25 28.34
C ASP A 100 15.32 -57.48 29.11
N ASN A 101 14.39 -56.84 28.38
CA ASN A 101 12.96 -57.02 28.63
C ASN A 101 12.09 -56.56 27.43
N GLY A 102 11.65 -57.50 26.61
CA GLY A 102 10.57 -57.27 25.66
C GLY A 102 9.21 -57.21 26.38
N ARG A 103 8.45 -56.10 26.23
CA ARG A 103 6.96 -56.03 26.23
C ARG A 103 6.46 -54.57 26.33
N SER A 104 6.15 -53.95 25.19
CA SER A 104 4.96 -53.09 24.97
C SER A 104 5.10 -52.23 23.70
N ARG A 105 5.05 -52.89 22.54
CA ARG A 105 4.46 -52.28 21.35
C ARG A 105 2.95 -52.47 21.48
N GLN A 106 2.25 -51.48 22.05
CA GLN A 106 0.82 -51.17 21.85
C GLN A 106 0.30 -50.42 23.09
N ARG A 107 0.36 -49.09 23.05
CA ARG A 107 -0.69 -48.19 23.53
C ARG A 107 -0.29 -46.75 23.19
N ASN A 108 -1.26 -46.01 22.67
CA ASN A 108 -1.23 -44.58 22.32
C ASN A 108 -0.75 -44.16 20.92
N ARG A 109 -1.25 -44.86 19.88
CA ARG A 109 -1.49 -44.25 18.55
C ARG A 109 -2.92 -43.70 18.40
N LYS A 110 -3.59 -43.32 19.50
CA LYS A 110 -4.95 -42.79 19.47
C LYS A 110 -5.18 -41.75 20.57
N ARG A 111 -4.62 -40.55 20.36
CA ARG A 111 -5.13 -39.26 20.85
C ARG A 111 -4.80 -38.28 19.71
N GLY A 112 -5.84 -37.68 19.12
CA GLY A 112 -5.90 -37.05 17.79
C GLY A 112 -4.76 -36.05 17.50
N ARG A 113 -4.30 -35.82 16.26
CA ARG A 113 -5.05 -35.69 14.99
C ARG A 113 -6.37 -34.98 15.20
N GLY A 114 -6.26 -33.67 15.40
CA GLY A 114 -7.34 -32.73 15.66
C GLY A 114 -6.84 -31.52 16.44
N ARG A 115 -5.66 -30.99 16.10
CA ARG A 115 -5.12 -29.76 16.69
C ARG A 115 -4.39 -28.92 15.63
N ASP A 116 -4.95 -28.91 14.43
CA ASP A 116 -4.49 -28.04 13.33
C ASP A 116 -5.65 -27.22 12.72
N ASP A 117 -6.88 -27.33 13.27
CA ASP A 117 -8.06 -26.58 12.78
C ASP A 117 -8.65 -25.60 13.81
N ASP A 118 -8.02 -25.39 14.97
CA ASP A 118 -8.47 -24.41 15.98
C ASP A 118 -8.00 -22.97 15.67
N PHE A 119 -8.03 -22.54 14.40
CA PHE A 119 -7.87 -21.12 14.07
C PHE A 119 -9.20 -20.35 14.16
N ASP A 120 -10.33 -21.05 14.09
CA ASP A 120 -11.66 -20.48 14.26
C ASP A 120 -12.08 -20.56 15.74
N GLY A 121 -11.30 -19.94 16.63
CA GLY A 121 -11.64 -19.75 18.04
C GLY A 121 -12.81 -18.80 18.29
N VAL A 122 -13.77 -18.78 17.36
CA VAL A 122 -15.01 -18.01 17.41
C VAL A 122 -16.05 -18.89 18.08
N SER A 123 -16.45 -18.50 19.29
CA SER A 123 -17.57 -19.13 19.98
C SER A 123 -18.88 -18.61 19.37
N ASP A 124 -19.96 -19.40 19.41
CA ASP A 124 -21.29 -18.96 18.94
C ASP A 124 -21.81 -17.69 19.66
N ASP A 125 -21.23 -17.36 20.82
CA ASP A 125 -21.53 -16.17 21.63
C ASP A 125 -20.67 -14.93 21.27
N ASP A 126 -19.80 -15.03 20.26
CA ASP A 126 -18.92 -13.93 19.86
C ASP A 126 -19.60 -13.03 18.83
N VAL A 127 -19.73 -11.74 19.16
CA VAL A 127 -20.21 -10.74 18.22
C VAL A 127 -19.09 -10.42 17.24
N LEU A 128 -19.34 -10.72 15.96
CA LEU A 128 -18.43 -10.44 14.85
C LEU A 128 -18.76 -9.10 14.23
N ILE A 129 -17.76 -8.23 14.12
CA ILE A 129 -17.86 -6.92 13.47
C ILE A 129 -17.21 -7.06 12.08
N PRO A 130 -17.96 -6.82 10.98
CA PRO A 130 -17.41 -6.91 9.65
C PRO A 130 -16.42 -5.77 9.40
N VAL A 131 -15.36 -6.08 8.65
CA VAL A 131 -14.31 -5.14 8.32
C VAL A 131 -13.75 -5.41 6.93
N ALA A 132 -13.28 -4.35 6.28
CA ALA A 132 -12.64 -4.44 4.99
C ALA A 132 -11.37 -3.57 4.96
N GLY A 133 -10.39 -3.99 4.18
CA GLY A 133 -9.17 -3.22 3.96
C GLY A 133 -8.16 -3.93 3.08
N ILE A 134 -6.95 -3.37 2.99
CA ILE A 134 -5.88 -3.88 2.12
C ILE A 134 -4.81 -4.57 2.98
N LEU A 135 -4.44 -5.80 2.62
CA LEU A 135 -3.42 -6.56 3.33
C LEU A 135 -2.02 -6.00 3.04
N ASP A 136 -1.33 -5.60 4.09
CA ASP A 136 0.09 -5.29 4.08
C ASP A 136 0.86 -6.36 4.86
N ILE A 137 1.73 -7.09 4.15
CA ILE A 137 2.58 -8.13 4.73
C ILE A 137 3.97 -7.53 4.92
N LEU A 138 4.43 -7.57 6.16
CA LEU A 138 5.77 -7.18 6.59
C LEU A 138 6.52 -8.46 7.04
N ASP A 139 7.78 -8.33 7.45
CA ASP A 139 8.66 -9.51 7.63
C ASP A 139 8.13 -10.55 8.62
N ASN A 140 7.57 -10.10 9.75
CA ASN A 140 7.16 -10.98 10.85
C ASN A 140 5.69 -10.85 11.24
N TYR A 141 4.93 -9.99 10.56
CA TYR A 141 3.55 -9.69 10.90
C TYR A 141 2.81 -9.16 9.67
N ALA A 142 1.48 -9.26 9.69
CA ALA A 142 0.63 -8.77 8.62
C ALA A 142 -0.54 -7.98 9.22
N PHE A 143 -0.92 -6.92 8.53
CA PHE A 143 -2.03 -6.05 8.92
C PHE A 143 -2.98 -5.81 7.76
N VAL A 144 -4.28 -5.81 8.03
CA VAL A 144 -5.27 -5.24 7.12
C VAL A 144 -5.37 -3.74 7.41
N ARG A 145 -4.98 -2.93 6.44
CA ARG A 145 -5.07 -1.46 6.49
C ARG A 145 -6.49 -1.01 6.18
N THR A 146 -7.15 -0.39 7.15
CA THR A 146 -8.59 -0.06 7.07
C THR A 146 -8.87 1.39 6.64
N ALA A 147 -7.92 2.30 6.88
CA ALA A 147 -8.08 3.74 6.65
C ALA A 147 -7.29 4.30 5.44
N GLY A 148 -6.67 3.42 4.64
CA GLY A 148 -5.76 3.80 3.55
C GLY A 148 -4.60 2.81 3.44
N TYR A 149 -3.45 3.25 2.92
CA TYR A 149 -2.26 2.39 2.81
C TYR A 149 -1.24 2.61 3.94
N LEU A 150 -1.46 3.63 4.76
CA LEU A 150 -0.64 3.94 5.91
C LEU A 150 -1.12 3.17 7.14
N ALA A 151 -0.22 3.00 8.10
CA ALA A 151 -0.55 2.37 9.36
C ALA A 151 -1.54 3.22 10.14
N SER A 152 -2.58 2.57 10.67
CA SER A 152 -3.61 3.19 11.50
C SER A 152 -3.80 2.42 12.80
N PRO A 153 -4.16 3.08 13.92
CA PRO A 153 -4.59 2.39 15.13
C PRO A 153 -5.78 1.45 14.90
N ALA A 154 -6.56 1.68 13.84
CA ALA A 154 -7.70 0.85 13.44
C ALA A 154 -7.30 -0.35 12.55
N ASP A 155 -6.01 -0.60 12.36
CA ASP A 155 -5.53 -1.74 11.58
C ASP A 155 -5.75 -3.06 12.32
N ILE A 156 -5.96 -4.11 11.53
CA ILE A 156 -6.30 -5.43 12.06
C ILE A 156 -5.14 -6.37 11.85
N TYR A 157 -4.71 -7.00 12.94
CA TYR A 157 -3.67 -8.00 12.92
C TYR A 157 -4.16 -9.28 12.23
N VAL A 158 -3.35 -9.79 11.30
CA VAL A 158 -3.58 -11.06 10.62
C VAL A 158 -2.50 -12.04 11.05
N ALA A 159 -2.90 -13.21 11.54
CA ALA A 159 -1.94 -14.24 11.90
C ALA A 159 -1.23 -14.77 10.65
N LEU A 160 0.09 -14.95 10.72
CA LEU A 160 0.85 -15.52 9.59
C LEU A 160 0.37 -16.92 9.17
N GLY A 161 -0.26 -17.66 10.09
CA GLY A 161 -0.94 -18.91 9.78
C GLY A 161 -2.11 -18.72 8.79
N GLN A 162 -2.93 -17.69 8.99
CA GLN A 162 -4.02 -17.33 8.06
C GLN A 162 -3.46 -16.87 6.71
N VAL A 163 -2.41 -16.05 6.72
CA VAL A 163 -1.71 -15.61 5.48
C VAL A 163 -1.26 -16.81 4.64
N LYS A 164 -0.64 -17.82 5.28
CA LYS A 164 -0.19 -19.04 4.61
C LYS A 164 -1.35 -19.94 4.18
N LYS A 165 -2.37 -20.13 5.04
CA LYS A 165 -3.53 -21.00 4.77
C LYS A 165 -4.29 -20.57 3.53
N TYR A 166 -4.54 -19.26 3.38
CA TYR A 166 -5.32 -18.71 2.27
C TYR A 166 -4.46 -18.14 1.13
N ASN A 167 -3.15 -18.41 1.12
CA ASN A 167 -2.21 -17.90 0.10
C ASN A 167 -2.34 -16.38 -0.13
N LEU A 168 -2.48 -15.62 0.96
CA LEU A 168 -2.65 -14.18 0.91
C LEU A 168 -1.32 -13.51 0.55
N ARG A 169 -1.41 -12.43 -0.24
CA ARG A 169 -0.27 -11.66 -0.71
C ARG A 169 -0.49 -10.17 -0.43
N LYS A 170 0.60 -9.43 -0.29
CA LYS A 170 0.55 -7.97 -0.12
C LYS A 170 -0.32 -7.35 -1.24
N GLY A 171 -1.18 -6.41 -0.86
CA GLY A 171 -2.13 -5.73 -1.77
C GLY A 171 -3.49 -6.42 -1.93
N ASP A 172 -3.74 -7.58 -1.30
CA ASP A 172 -5.05 -8.22 -1.34
C ASP A 172 -6.09 -7.38 -0.60
N ALA A 173 -7.27 -7.17 -1.20
CA ALA A 173 -8.41 -6.62 -0.49
C ALA A 173 -9.08 -7.74 0.30
N ILE A 174 -9.11 -7.60 1.62
CA ILE A 174 -9.71 -8.57 2.53
C ILE A 174 -11.00 -7.98 3.05
N VAL A 175 -12.06 -8.80 3.02
CA VAL A 175 -13.28 -8.60 3.78
C VAL A 175 -13.39 -9.76 4.76
N GLY A 176 -13.61 -9.46 6.02
CA GLY A 176 -13.72 -10.47 7.06
C GLY A 176 -14.38 -9.88 8.30
N ALA A 177 -14.17 -10.54 9.44
CA ALA A 177 -14.70 -10.05 10.70
C ALA A 177 -13.66 -10.07 11.82
N ILE A 178 -13.79 -9.11 12.73
CA ILE A 178 -13.09 -9.09 14.01
C ILE A 178 -14.04 -9.49 15.13
N ARG A 179 -13.50 -10.11 16.17
CA ARG A 179 -14.23 -10.33 17.41
C ARG A 179 -14.39 -9.00 18.15
N GLN A 180 -15.59 -8.70 18.61
CA GLN A 180 -15.81 -7.56 19.49
C GLN A 180 -14.92 -7.70 20.74
N PRO A 181 -14.05 -6.72 21.04
CA PRO A 181 -13.20 -6.76 22.22
C PRO A 181 -14.09 -6.85 23.48
N ARG A 182 -13.88 -7.86 24.32
CA ARG A 182 -14.55 -7.94 25.63
C ARG A 182 -13.81 -7.04 26.63
N ASP A 183 -14.50 -6.53 27.65
CA ASP A 183 -13.91 -5.64 28.67
C ASP A 183 -12.66 -6.22 29.36
N ASN A 184 -12.52 -7.55 29.41
CA ASN A 184 -11.35 -8.25 29.96
C ASN A 184 -10.19 -8.44 28.97
N ASP A 185 -10.40 -8.27 27.65
CA ASP A 185 -9.33 -8.42 26.64
C ASP A 185 -8.40 -7.20 26.56
N PHE A 186 -8.83 -6.04 27.07
CA PHE A 186 -7.93 -4.90 27.28
C PHE A 186 -6.84 -5.17 28.32
N GLN A 187 -6.94 -6.25 29.11
CA GLN A 187 -5.87 -6.71 30.00
C GLN A 187 -4.79 -7.51 29.25
N ASN A 188 -5.11 -8.06 28.07
CA ASN A 188 -4.13 -8.68 27.20
C ASN A 188 -3.38 -7.60 26.40
N ARG A 189 -2.05 -7.72 26.35
CA ARG A 189 -1.11 -6.79 25.69
C ARG A 189 -1.27 -6.68 24.15
N GLN A 190 -2.39 -7.12 23.58
CA GLN A 190 -2.62 -7.05 22.14
C GLN A 190 -3.11 -5.66 21.79
N LYS A 191 -2.18 -4.84 21.28
CA LYS A 191 -2.43 -3.44 20.88
C LYS A 191 -3.41 -3.30 19.70
N TYR A 192 -3.64 -4.38 18.96
CA TYR A 192 -4.49 -4.41 17.76
C TYR A 192 -5.50 -5.55 17.83
N ASN A 193 -6.66 -5.33 17.22
CA ASN A 193 -7.68 -6.36 17.05
C ASN A 193 -7.17 -7.42 16.06
N ALA A 194 -7.42 -8.70 16.34
CA ALA A 194 -7.06 -9.79 15.44
C ALA A 194 -8.22 -10.16 14.51
N LEU A 195 -7.89 -10.53 13.28
CA LEU A 195 -8.86 -11.02 12.30
C LEU A 195 -9.37 -12.41 12.71
N ALA A 196 -10.68 -12.52 12.94
CA ALA A 196 -11.32 -13.77 13.32
C ALA A 196 -11.55 -14.65 12.09
N THR A 197 -12.31 -14.14 11.12
CA THR A 197 -12.66 -14.85 9.89
C THR A 197 -12.34 -14.01 8.66
N ILE A 198 -12.07 -14.70 7.54
CA ILE A 198 -11.93 -14.07 6.22
C ILE A 198 -13.12 -14.55 5.39
N ASP A 199 -13.94 -13.61 4.96
CA ASP A 199 -15.15 -13.91 4.18
C ASP A 199 -14.87 -13.81 2.69
N PHE A 200 -14.08 -12.81 2.27
CA PHE A 200 -13.71 -12.61 0.87
C PHE A 200 -12.28 -12.10 0.71
N VAL A 201 -11.63 -12.55 -0.36
CA VAL A 201 -10.32 -12.08 -0.82
C VAL A 201 -10.46 -11.57 -2.26
N ASN A 202 -10.23 -10.27 -2.44
CA ASN A 202 -10.44 -9.55 -3.69
C ASN A 202 -11.87 -9.71 -4.26
N GLY A 203 -12.88 -10.00 -3.44
CA GLY A 203 -14.25 -10.24 -3.86
C GLY A 203 -14.58 -11.68 -4.29
N ALA A 204 -13.64 -12.63 -4.11
CA ALA A 204 -13.89 -14.07 -4.27
C ALA A 204 -13.86 -14.76 -2.90
N ALA A 205 -14.45 -15.95 -2.81
CA ALA A 205 -14.34 -16.76 -1.59
C ALA A 205 -12.87 -17.12 -1.32
N PRO A 206 -12.45 -17.28 -0.05
CA PRO A 206 -11.05 -17.50 0.29
C PRO A 206 -10.47 -18.75 -0.37
N GLU A 207 -11.29 -19.79 -0.53
CA GLU A 207 -10.93 -21.07 -1.16
C GLU A 207 -10.63 -20.91 -2.65
N GLU A 208 -11.40 -20.09 -3.37
CA GLU A 208 -11.18 -19.78 -4.78
C GLU A 208 -9.95 -18.89 -4.97
N ALA A 209 -9.73 -17.96 -4.05
CA ALA A 209 -8.59 -17.03 -4.11
C ALA A 209 -7.22 -17.71 -3.91
N VAL A 210 -7.18 -18.96 -3.42
CA VAL A 210 -5.94 -19.75 -3.32
C VAL A 210 -5.41 -20.12 -4.71
N VAL A 211 -6.30 -20.45 -5.64
CA VAL A 211 -5.96 -20.87 -7.01
C VAL A 211 -6.02 -19.66 -7.94
N ARG A 212 -4.94 -18.89 -7.97
CA ARG A 212 -4.78 -17.74 -8.87
C ARG A 212 -3.34 -17.63 -9.34
N ASP A 213 -3.18 -17.14 -10.55
CA ASP A 213 -1.88 -16.89 -11.16
C ASP A 213 -1.13 -15.77 -10.42
N ASP A 214 0.19 -15.82 -10.42
CA ASP A 214 1.01 -14.70 -9.96
C ASP A 214 1.23 -13.70 -11.09
N PHE A 215 1.06 -12.41 -10.79
CA PHE A 215 1.37 -11.33 -11.72
C PHE A 215 2.73 -11.47 -12.41
N ASN A 216 3.74 -12.00 -11.73
CA ASN A 216 5.08 -12.16 -12.30
C ASN A 216 5.19 -13.33 -13.29
N ASP A 217 4.29 -14.32 -13.20
CA ASP A 217 4.25 -15.50 -14.08
C ASP A 217 3.41 -15.25 -15.35
N LEU A 218 2.61 -14.18 -15.35
CA LEU A 218 1.77 -13.79 -16.49
C LEU A 218 2.62 -13.25 -17.65
N VAL A 219 2.27 -13.67 -18.87
CA VAL A 219 2.99 -13.30 -20.10
C VAL A 219 2.73 -11.83 -20.43
N ALA A 220 3.81 -11.04 -20.42
CA ALA A 220 3.78 -9.63 -20.81
C ALA A 220 3.80 -9.48 -22.34
N VAL A 221 2.92 -8.61 -22.86
CA VAL A 221 2.84 -8.31 -24.30
C VAL A 221 2.97 -6.80 -24.55
N HIS A 222 3.27 -6.44 -25.80
CA HIS A 222 3.28 -5.03 -26.19
C HIS A 222 1.87 -4.42 -26.13
N ALA A 223 1.79 -3.20 -25.58
CA ALA A 223 0.54 -2.46 -25.48
C ALA A 223 -0.02 -2.12 -26.88
N SER A 224 -1.25 -2.55 -27.14
CA SER A 224 -1.96 -2.33 -28.41
C SER A 224 -3.14 -1.37 -28.25
N GLU A 225 -3.85 -1.43 -27.12
CA GLU A 225 -5.06 -0.66 -26.86
C GLU A 225 -4.75 0.71 -26.23
N GLY A 226 -5.28 1.79 -26.82
CA GLY A 226 -5.12 3.16 -26.30
C GLY A 226 -5.94 3.42 -25.03
N LEU A 227 -5.49 4.35 -24.17
CA LEU A 227 -6.29 4.85 -23.04
C LEU A 227 -7.40 5.85 -23.44
N GLY A 228 -7.42 6.31 -24.69
CA GLY A 228 -8.43 7.26 -25.17
C GLY A 228 -8.23 8.71 -24.69
N LEU A 229 -7.03 9.03 -24.21
CA LEU A 229 -6.64 10.39 -23.80
C LEU A 229 -6.47 11.31 -25.03
N LYS A 230 -6.45 12.62 -24.79
CA LYS A 230 -6.32 13.67 -25.81
C LYS A 230 -5.03 14.45 -25.62
N GLY A 231 -4.72 15.28 -26.61
CA GLY A 231 -3.57 16.17 -26.58
C GLY A 231 -2.24 15.42 -26.38
N ARG A 232 -1.43 15.91 -25.43
CA ARG A 232 -0.08 15.39 -25.17
C ARG A 232 -0.03 13.95 -24.65
N PHE A 233 -1.16 13.41 -24.16
CA PHE A 233 -1.26 12.03 -23.67
C PHE A 233 -1.96 11.09 -24.65
N GLY A 234 -2.31 11.55 -25.85
CA GLY A 234 -3.14 10.78 -26.78
C GLY A 234 -2.51 9.50 -27.35
N SER A 235 -1.19 9.32 -27.23
CA SER A 235 -0.49 8.10 -27.63
C SER A 235 -0.38 7.05 -26.52
N VAL A 236 -0.80 7.37 -25.29
CA VAL A 236 -0.67 6.44 -24.15
C VAL A 236 -1.63 5.28 -24.29
N LYS A 237 -1.10 4.08 -24.09
CA LYS A 237 -1.80 2.80 -24.18
C LYS A 237 -1.92 2.12 -22.82
N LYS A 238 -2.89 1.22 -22.72
CA LYS A 238 -3.07 0.34 -21.57
C LYS A 238 -1.86 -0.58 -21.42
N GLY A 239 -1.21 -0.54 -20.26
CA GLY A 239 0.02 -1.27 -19.99
C GLY A 239 1.31 -0.48 -20.19
N ASP A 240 1.21 0.80 -20.58
CA ASP A 240 2.38 1.65 -20.76
C ASP A 240 3.04 2.05 -19.44
N ARG A 241 4.32 2.41 -19.57
CA ARG A 241 5.14 3.03 -18.54
C ARG A 241 5.45 4.45 -19.01
N VAL A 242 4.70 5.41 -18.50
CA VAL A 242 4.74 6.80 -18.95
C VAL A 242 5.51 7.64 -17.93
N LEU A 243 6.52 8.35 -18.38
CA LEU A 243 7.18 9.39 -17.58
C LEU A 243 6.66 10.76 -17.98
N ILE A 244 6.30 11.55 -16.97
CA ILE A 244 5.97 12.96 -17.11
C ILE A 244 7.16 13.75 -16.57
N ASP A 245 7.98 14.25 -17.48
CA ASP A 245 9.15 15.07 -17.17
C ASP A 245 8.72 16.51 -16.92
N ALA A 246 8.76 16.95 -15.67
CA ALA A 246 8.20 18.22 -15.25
C ALA A 246 9.05 18.90 -14.17
N ALA A 247 9.10 20.22 -14.20
CA ALA A 247 9.62 20.98 -13.07
C ALA A 247 8.71 20.79 -11.84
N ALA A 248 9.29 20.71 -10.64
CA ALA A 248 8.52 20.67 -9.41
C ALA A 248 7.71 21.97 -9.21
N GLY A 249 6.49 21.86 -8.67
CA GLY A 249 5.64 23.00 -8.33
C GLY A 249 4.15 22.81 -8.68
N ALA A 250 3.35 23.86 -8.47
CA ALA A 250 1.90 23.83 -8.58
C ALA A 250 1.36 23.44 -9.98
N SER A 251 2.14 23.69 -11.03
CA SER A 251 1.80 23.25 -12.40
C SER A 251 1.73 21.73 -12.52
N ARG A 252 2.57 21.00 -11.78
CA ARG A 252 2.60 19.53 -11.76
C ARG A 252 1.32 18.96 -11.17
N THR A 253 0.91 19.43 -9.99
CA THR A 253 -0.33 18.99 -9.32
C THR A 253 -1.55 19.24 -10.21
N ALA A 254 -1.61 20.40 -10.86
CA ALA A 254 -2.70 20.72 -11.79
C ALA A 254 -2.75 19.73 -12.96
N VAL A 255 -1.60 19.42 -13.58
CA VAL A 255 -1.55 18.46 -14.69
C VAL A 255 -1.93 17.05 -14.25
N ILE A 256 -1.48 16.59 -13.08
CA ILE A 256 -1.85 15.26 -12.57
C ILE A 256 -3.35 15.18 -12.31
N ARG A 257 -3.93 16.22 -11.68
CA ARG A 257 -5.38 16.30 -11.44
C ARG A 257 -6.17 16.27 -12.74
N ASP A 258 -5.76 17.07 -13.73
CA ASP A 258 -6.46 17.17 -15.00
C ASP A 258 -6.35 15.86 -15.80
N LEU A 259 -5.17 15.21 -15.78
CA LEU A 259 -4.96 13.88 -16.35
C LEU A 259 -5.79 12.81 -15.65
N ALA A 260 -5.85 12.81 -14.31
CA ALA A 260 -6.68 11.88 -13.55
C ALA A 260 -8.17 12.02 -13.89
N ALA A 261 -8.66 13.25 -14.05
CA ALA A 261 -10.03 13.53 -14.47
C ALA A 261 -10.29 13.03 -15.91
N GLU A 262 -9.32 13.20 -16.81
CA GLU A 262 -9.41 12.72 -18.19
C GLU A 262 -9.39 11.19 -18.27
N ILE A 263 -8.51 10.51 -17.53
CA ILE A 263 -8.49 9.04 -17.43
C ILE A 263 -9.84 8.52 -16.93
N SER A 264 -10.37 9.14 -15.87
CA SER A 264 -11.68 8.76 -15.31
C SER A 264 -12.83 8.91 -16.31
N ALA A 265 -12.72 9.83 -17.27
CA ALA A 265 -13.74 10.09 -18.30
C ALA A 265 -13.55 9.24 -19.56
N SER A 266 -12.32 8.86 -19.89
CA SER A 266 -11.96 8.16 -21.13
C SER A 266 -11.86 6.64 -20.96
N ALA A 267 -11.23 6.18 -19.89
CA ALA A 267 -10.98 4.77 -19.59
C ALA A 267 -11.87 4.30 -18.43
N THR A 268 -13.18 4.25 -18.66
CA THR A 268 -14.17 3.88 -17.62
C THR A 268 -14.07 2.44 -17.14
N ASP A 269 -13.39 1.58 -17.89
CA ASP A 269 -13.10 0.19 -17.56
C ASP A 269 -11.78 0.01 -16.78
N ALA A 270 -11.01 1.09 -16.61
CA ALA A 270 -9.77 1.09 -15.86
C ALA A 270 -9.97 1.58 -14.42
N HIS A 271 -9.37 0.88 -13.46
CA HIS A 271 -9.31 1.32 -12.06
C HIS A 271 -8.20 2.36 -11.90
N LEU A 272 -8.56 3.60 -11.60
CA LEU A 272 -7.61 4.70 -11.38
C LEU A 272 -7.15 4.74 -9.92
N MET A 273 -5.84 4.69 -9.74
CA MET A 273 -5.15 4.85 -8.46
C MET A 273 -4.20 6.04 -8.55
N VAL A 274 -4.21 6.93 -7.57
CA VAL A 274 -3.29 8.07 -7.46
C VAL A 274 -2.50 7.94 -6.18
N VAL A 275 -1.18 7.97 -6.33
CA VAL A 275 -0.21 7.79 -5.27
C VAL A 275 0.60 9.06 -5.13
N VAL A 276 0.58 9.65 -3.94
CA VAL A 276 1.36 10.86 -3.63
C VAL A 276 2.37 10.54 -2.54
N SER A 277 3.66 10.75 -2.84
CA SER A 277 4.77 10.52 -1.91
C SER A 277 5.47 11.84 -1.58
N GLU A 278 5.65 12.13 -0.29
CA GLU A 278 6.18 13.41 0.21
C GLU A 278 5.43 14.62 -0.37
N GLY A 279 4.09 14.53 -0.49
CA GLY A 279 3.27 15.63 -1.02
C GLY A 279 3.11 16.77 0.00
N LEU A 280 2.90 18.00 -0.49
CA LEU A 280 2.43 19.08 0.37
C LEU A 280 0.99 18.80 0.81
N PRO A 281 0.58 19.07 2.07
CA PRO A 281 -0.77 18.80 2.55
C PRO A 281 -1.88 19.40 1.68
N GLU A 282 -1.66 20.59 1.12
CA GLU A 282 -2.57 21.27 0.19
C GLU A 282 -2.71 20.54 -1.15
N ASP A 283 -1.62 20.00 -1.70
CA ASP A 283 -1.63 19.22 -2.94
C ASP A 283 -2.35 17.88 -2.72
N VAL A 284 -2.09 17.22 -1.58
CA VAL A 284 -2.77 15.99 -1.17
C VAL A 284 -4.28 16.21 -1.07
N THR A 285 -4.69 17.31 -0.45
CA THR A 285 -6.10 17.67 -0.30
C THR A 285 -6.75 17.96 -1.67
N ALA A 286 -6.05 18.71 -2.54
CA ALA A 286 -6.53 19.04 -3.86
C ALA A 286 -6.74 17.80 -4.73
N LEU A 287 -5.80 16.86 -4.70
CA LEU A 287 -5.89 15.58 -5.43
C LEU A 287 -6.99 14.69 -4.85
N SER A 288 -7.05 14.55 -3.52
CA SER A 288 -8.04 13.68 -2.85
C SER A 288 -9.48 14.12 -3.09
N ARG A 289 -9.74 15.43 -3.23
CA ARG A 289 -11.08 15.96 -3.52
C ARG A 289 -11.42 16.00 -5.01
N GLY A 290 -10.41 16.12 -5.87
CA GLY A 290 -10.59 16.32 -7.31
C GLY A 290 -10.65 15.03 -8.13
N VAL A 291 -10.01 13.96 -7.65
CA VAL A 291 -9.87 12.71 -8.40
C VAL A 291 -11.00 11.74 -8.11
N ARG A 292 -11.59 11.17 -9.15
CA ARG A 292 -12.57 10.08 -9.06
C ARG A 292 -11.87 8.73 -9.18
N GLY A 293 -11.22 8.32 -8.10
CA GLY A 293 -10.46 7.09 -8.04
C GLY A 293 -9.95 6.84 -6.64
N GLU A 294 -9.13 5.81 -6.50
CA GLU A 294 -8.46 5.50 -5.24
C GLU A 294 -7.27 6.45 -5.07
N VAL A 295 -7.27 7.27 -4.01
CA VAL A 295 -6.17 8.19 -3.71
C VAL A 295 -5.49 7.76 -2.44
N SER A 296 -4.19 7.52 -2.50
CA SER A 296 -3.35 7.18 -1.35
C SER A 296 -2.17 8.12 -1.30
N ALA A 297 -2.01 8.82 -0.18
CA ALA A 297 -1.05 9.91 -0.06
C ALA A 297 -0.30 9.85 1.26
N SER A 298 0.97 10.23 1.21
CA SER A 298 1.82 10.44 2.38
C SER A 298 2.40 11.85 2.31
N SER A 299 2.06 12.67 3.30
CA SER A 299 2.46 14.07 3.44
C SER A 299 3.91 14.23 3.88
N TYR A 300 4.56 15.33 3.51
CA TYR A 300 6.00 15.59 3.73
C TYR A 300 6.50 15.46 5.19
N ASP A 301 5.61 15.54 6.19
CA ASP A 301 5.92 15.43 7.61
C ASP A 301 6.13 13.99 8.11
N ARG A 302 5.98 12.99 7.23
CA ARG A 302 6.06 11.57 7.55
C ARG A 302 7.47 11.00 7.38
N HIS A 303 7.64 9.78 7.86
CA HIS A 303 8.90 9.06 7.75
C HIS A 303 9.09 8.43 6.35
N ALA A 304 10.34 8.24 5.95
CA ALA A 304 10.69 7.72 4.62
C ALA A 304 10.13 6.32 4.35
N ASP A 305 10.04 5.47 5.37
CA ASP A 305 9.43 4.14 5.28
C ASP A 305 7.94 4.20 4.95
N GLU A 306 7.20 5.17 5.51
CA GLU A 306 5.80 5.38 5.18
C GLU A 306 5.61 5.82 3.72
N HIS A 307 6.49 6.69 3.21
CA HIS A 307 6.50 7.11 1.80
C HIS A 307 6.71 5.93 0.85
N VAL A 308 7.68 5.06 1.15
CA VAL A 308 7.93 3.85 0.35
C VAL A 308 6.75 2.88 0.46
N THR A 309 6.19 2.70 1.66
CA THR A 309 5.11 1.75 1.92
C THR A 309 3.85 2.08 1.11
N VAL A 310 3.49 3.35 1.00
CA VAL A 310 2.33 3.78 0.20
C VAL A 310 2.50 3.41 -1.27
N ALA A 311 3.67 3.65 -1.86
CA ALA A 311 3.93 3.31 -3.25
C ALA A 311 4.00 1.79 -3.48
N ASP A 312 4.68 1.05 -2.60
CA ASP A 312 4.79 -0.40 -2.68
C ASP A 312 3.43 -1.08 -2.53
N LEU A 313 2.61 -0.65 -1.58
CA LEU A 313 1.29 -1.22 -1.36
C LEU A 313 0.33 -0.88 -2.51
N ALA A 314 0.43 0.32 -3.09
CA ALA A 314 -0.35 0.70 -4.27
C ALA A 314 -0.04 -0.19 -5.48
N ILE A 315 1.24 -0.41 -5.79
CA ILE A 315 1.63 -1.28 -6.90
C ILE A 315 1.26 -2.73 -6.59
N ALA A 316 1.41 -3.19 -5.35
CA ALA A 316 0.96 -4.52 -4.97
C ALA A 316 -0.56 -4.68 -5.16
N ARG A 317 -1.36 -3.70 -4.73
CA ARG A 317 -2.81 -3.68 -4.93
C ARG A 317 -3.19 -3.69 -6.41
N ALA A 318 -2.51 -2.88 -7.22
CA ALA A 318 -2.72 -2.84 -8.65
C ALA A 318 -2.45 -4.21 -9.32
N LYS A 319 -1.37 -4.89 -8.93
CA LYS A 319 -1.08 -6.26 -9.41
C LYS A 319 -2.19 -7.25 -9.09
N ARG A 320 -2.74 -7.20 -7.87
CA ARG A 320 -3.87 -8.07 -7.45
C ARG A 320 -5.14 -7.84 -8.27
N LEU A 321 -5.40 -6.59 -8.67
CA LEU A 321 -6.51 -6.28 -9.57
C LEU A 321 -6.24 -6.78 -10.99
N VAL A 322 -5.02 -6.62 -11.50
CA VAL A 322 -4.63 -7.08 -12.84
C VAL A 322 -4.62 -8.60 -12.97
N GLU A 323 -4.27 -9.34 -11.91
CA GLU A 323 -4.41 -10.81 -11.83
C GLU A 323 -5.85 -11.28 -12.08
N LYS A 324 -6.86 -10.41 -11.85
CA LYS A 324 -8.28 -10.68 -12.15
C LYS A 324 -8.71 -10.22 -13.55
N GLY A 325 -7.78 -9.79 -14.39
CA GLY A 325 -8.04 -9.28 -15.72
C GLY A 325 -8.50 -7.82 -15.78
N HIS A 326 -8.40 -7.06 -14.68
CA HIS A 326 -8.73 -5.63 -14.71
C HIS A 326 -7.63 -4.80 -15.37
N HIS A 327 -8.03 -3.70 -16.00
CA HIS A 327 -7.11 -2.63 -16.38
C HIS A 327 -6.94 -1.69 -15.19
N VAL A 328 -5.70 -1.35 -14.85
CA VAL A 328 -5.38 -0.46 -13.72
C VAL A 328 -4.44 0.63 -14.22
N VAL A 329 -4.70 1.86 -13.81
CA VAL A 329 -3.81 3.01 -14.06
C VAL A 329 -3.35 3.54 -12.72
N VAL A 330 -2.04 3.54 -12.48
CA VAL A 330 -1.42 4.10 -11.27
C VAL A 330 -0.68 5.38 -11.64
N LEU A 331 -1.16 6.51 -11.13
CA LEU A 331 -0.48 7.81 -11.21
C LEU A 331 0.40 7.99 -9.98
N ILE A 332 1.71 8.22 -10.15
CA ILE A 332 2.65 8.40 -9.03
C ILE A 332 3.22 9.83 -9.06
N ASP A 333 3.01 10.59 -7.99
CA ASP A 333 3.61 11.91 -7.76
C ASP A 333 4.54 11.91 -6.54
N SER A 334 5.86 11.93 -6.67
CA SER A 334 6.66 11.70 -7.88
C SER A 334 7.61 10.53 -7.68
N MET A 335 8.07 9.93 -8.78
CA MET A 335 9.05 8.84 -8.69
C MET A 335 10.39 9.30 -8.11
N THR A 336 10.82 10.54 -8.37
CA THR A 336 12.03 11.11 -7.74
C THR A 336 11.95 11.08 -6.21
N ARG A 337 10.78 11.45 -5.66
CA ARG A 337 10.54 11.42 -4.21
C ARG A 337 10.52 9.99 -3.69
N VAL A 338 9.82 9.08 -4.37
CA VAL A 338 9.82 7.66 -3.99
C VAL A 338 11.25 7.09 -3.95
N SER A 339 12.06 7.35 -4.99
CA SER A 339 13.47 6.92 -5.04
C SER A 339 14.31 7.51 -3.91
N LYS A 340 14.12 8.79 -3.59
CA LYS A 340 14.82 9.44 -2.47
C LYS A 340 14.47 8.78 -1.13
N ASN A 341 13.20 8.44 -0.92
CA ASN A 341 12.78 7.74 0.29
C ASN A 341 13.29 6.29 0.32
N GLN A 342 13.33 5.59 -0.82
CA GLN A 342 13.97 4.27 -0.92
C GLN A 342 15.46 4.33 -0.55
N LEU A 343 16.17 5.36 -1.01
CA LEU A 343 17.56 5.60 -0.64
C LEU A 343 17.71 5.77 0.89
N ALA A 344 16.87 6.61 1.50
CA ALA A 344 16.89 6.83 2.95
C ALA A 344 16.58 5.55 3.75
N VAL A 345 15.66 4.71 3.27
CA VAL A 345 15.32 3.41 3.90
C VAL A 345 16.46 2.39 3.74
N ILE A 346 17.06 2.31 2.54
CA ILE A 346 18.10 1.32 2.23
C ILE A 346 19.43 1.67 2.91
N GLN A 347 19.85 2.94 2.85
CA GLN A 347 21.15 3.38 3.37
C GLN A 347 21.09 3.87 4.82
N GLY A 348 19.88 4.09 5.37
CA GLY A 348 19.71 4.70 6.68
C GLY A 348 20.31 6.11 6.73
N SER A 349 20.96 6.44 7.85
CA SER A 349 21.55 7.76 8.10
C SER A 349 22.92 8.00 7.42
N ARG A 350 23.32 7.18 6.44
CA ARG A 350 24.62 7.36 5.79
C ARG A 350 24.57 8.64 4.95
N PRO A 351 25.54 9.57 5.07
CA PRO A 351 25.57 10.76 4.24
C PRO A 351 25.57 10.37 2.76
N LEU A 352 24.73 11.05 1.97
CA LEU A 352 24.94 11.14 0.52
C LEU A 352 26.27 11.89 0.35
N GLY A 353 27.39 11.16 0.32
CA GLY A 353 28.58 11.70 -0.29
C GLY A 353 28.33 11.92 -1.79
N ASP A 354 29.24 12.61 -2.48
CA ASP A 354 29.26 12.74 -3.95
C ASP A 354 29.51 11.38 -4.68
N GLY A 355 29.22 10.26 -4.01
CA GLY A 355 29.45 8.90 -4.47
C GLY A 355 28.24 8.28 -5.16
N ALA A 356 28.51 7.14 -5.82
CA ALA A 356 27.56 6.37 -6.59
C ALA A 356 26.28 6.04 -5.79
N VAL A 357 25.13 6.34 -6.40
CA VAL A 357 23.83 5.87 -5.93
C VAL A 357 23.85 4.35 -5.89
N ASP A 358 23.37 3.77 -4.79
CA ASP A 358 23.33 2.32 -4.62
C ASP A 358 22.44 1.68 -5.69
N ALA A 359 22.99 0.68 -6.40
CA ALA A 359 22.26 -0.08 -7.41
C ALA A 359 20.97 -0.71 -6.86
N ALA A 360 20.90 -0.97 -5.55
CA ALA A 360 19.69 -1.45 -4.88
C ALA A 360 18.53 -0.45 -4.98
N VAL A 361 18.80 0.86 -4.93
CA VAL A 361 17.78 1.90 -5.06
C VAL A 361 17.22 1.91 -6.47
N PHE A 362 18.09 1.93 -7.49
CA PHE A 362 17.64 1.87 -8.89
C PHE A 362 16.88 0.57 -9.18
N SER A 363 17.30 -0.56 -8.62
CA SER A 363 16.58 -1.82 -8.74
C SER A 363 15.18 -1.73 -8.13
N ALA A 364 15.04 -1.16 -6.93
CA ALA A 364 13.76 -0.97 -6.26
C ALA A 364 12.84 0.01 -7.03
N THR A 365 13.39 1.13 -7.51
CA THR A 365 12.66 2.13 -8.29
C THR A 365 12.21 1.55 -9.64
N LYS A 366 13.10 0.87 -10.38
CA LYS A 366 12.76 0.21 -11.64
C LYS A 366 11.76 -0.92 -11.45
N ARG A 367 11.76 -1.61 -10.31
CA ARG A 367 10.75 -2.64 -10.00
C ARG A 367 9.35 -2.04 -9.82
N LEU A 368 9.25 -0.86 -9.22
CA LEU A 368 7.97 -0.14 -9.09
C LEU A 368 7.48 0.35 -10.46
N PHE A 369 8.30 1.10 -11.19
CA PHE A 369 7.91 1.66 -12.49
C PHE A 369 7.74 0.58 -13.58
N GLY A 370 8.64 -0.39 -13.61
CA GLY A 370 8.64 -1.57 -14.48
C GLY A 370 7.52 -2.58 -14.19
N ALA A 371 6.68 -2.33 -13.18
CA ALA A 371 5.46 -3.10 -13.00
C ALA A 371 4.50 -2.89 -14.18
N GLY A 372 4.53 -1.73 -14.83
CA GLY A 372 3.64 -1.42 -15.95
C GLY A 372 3.85 -2.33 -17.16
N ARG A 373 2.80 -3.06 -17.54
CA ARG A 373 2.77 -4.01 -18.67
C ARG A 373 1.33 -4.37 -19.06
N ALA A 374 1.10 -4.67 -20.33
CA ALA A 374 -0.10 -5.36 -20.79
C ALA A 374 0.10 -6.88 -20.70
N LEU A 375 -0.96 -7.63 -20.46
CA LEU A 375 -0.89 -9.09 -20.31
C LEU A 375 -1.68 -9.80 -21.41
N GLU A 376 -1.17 -10.96 -21.85
CA GLU A 376 -1.82 -11.79 -22.88
C GLU A 376 -3.18 -12.33 -22.41
N THR A 377 -3.27 -12.72 -21.13
CA THR A 377 -4.47 -13.29 -20.50
C THR A 377 -5.59 -12.28 -20.25
N GLY A 378 -5.37 -11.01 -20.59
CA GLY A 378 -6.26 -9.90 -20.28
C GLY A 378 -5.80 -9.12 -19.04
N GLY A 379 -6.30 -7.88 -18.93
CA GLY A 379 -5.84 -6.91 -17.93
C GLY A 379 -4.54 -6.20 -18.32
N SER A 380 -4.26 -5.09 -17.64
CA SER A 380 -3.04 -4.33 -17.86
C SER A 380 -2.74 -3.44 -16.68
N LEU A 381 -1.45 -3.30 -16.32
CA LEU A 381 -0.99 -2.29 -15.39
C LEU A 381 -0.36 -1.15 -16.15
N THR A 382 -0.97 0.03 -16.15
CA THR A 382 -0.36 1.26 -16.67
C THR A 382 0.24 2.03 -15.50
N VAL A 383 1.51 2.41 -15.58
CA VAL A 383 2.15 3.25 -14.56
C VAL A 383 2.52 4.58 -15.21
N ILE A 384 1.95 5.67 -14.71
CA ILE A 384 2.27 7.03 -15.14
C ILE A 384 2.91 7.73 -13.95
N ALA A 385 4.12 8.21 -14.12
CA ALA A 385 4.91 8.75 -13.03
C ALA A 385 5.42 10.14 -13.40
N THR A 386 5.30 11.09 -12.49
CA THR A 386 6.05 12.35 -12.62
C THR A 386 7.49 12.15 -12.18
N ILE A 387 8.38 12.91 -12.80
CA ILE A 387 9.79 12.98 -12.45
C ILE A 387 10.26 14.42 -12.52
N ASP A 388 11.17 14.78 -11.62
CA ASP A 388 11.75 16.13 -11.58
C ASP A 388 12.68 16.32 -12.79
N ASN A 389 12.58 17.48 -13.46
CA ASN A 389 13.32 17.80 -14.68
C ASN A 389 14.83 18.07 -14.50
N GLN A 390 15.36 17.88 -13.29
CA GLN A 390 16.78 18.07 -13.01
C GLN A 390 17.60 16.98 -13.69
N THR A 391 18.65 17.38 -14.39
CA THR A 391 19.54 16.48 -15.14
C THR A 391 20.80 16.08 -14.37
N ASP A 392 21.04 16.70 -13.22
CA ASP A 392 22.22 16.49 -12.39
C ASP A 392 21.89 15.82 -11.05
N GLY A 393 22.94 15.30 -10.41
CA GLY A 393 22.85 14.64 -9.11
C GLY A 393 21.95 13.40 -9.10
N PHE A 394 21.37 13.12 -7.93
CA PHE A 394 20.52 11.95 -7.72
C PHE A 394 19.28 11.96 -8.63
N SER A 395 18.62 13.11 -8.77
CA SER A 395 17.41 13.26 -9.59
C SER A 395 17.68 12.94 -11.06
N GLY A 396 18.79 13.45 -11.61
CA GLY A 396 19.22 13.14 -12.97
C GLY A 396 19.51 11.65 -13.18
N ALA A 397 20.22 11.03 -12.24
CA ALA A 397 20.53 9.60 -12.32
C ALA A 397 19.27 8.72 -12.28
N VAL A 398 18.30 9.04 -11.40
CA VAL A 398 17.00 8.35 -11.37
C VAL A 398 16.24 8.53 -12.69
N ARG A 399 16.31 9.73 -13.27
CA ARG A 399 15.67 10.05 -14.54
C ARG A 399 16.22 9.21 -15.68
N ASP A 400 17.53 9.13 -15.82
CA ASP A 400 18.16 8.35 -16.88
C ASP A 400 17.81 6.86 -16.75
N GLU A 401 17.85 6.30 -15.54
CA GLU A 401 17.48 4.90 -15.27
C GLU A 401 16.02 4.57 -15.58
N LEU A 402 15.11 5.53 -15.41
CA LEU A 402 13.69 5.34 -15.72
C LEU A 402 13.38 5.57 -17.19
N LEU A 403 14.09 6.47 -17.86
CA LEU A 403 13.96 6.71 -19.31
C LEU A 403 14.26 5.43 -20.10
N ASP A 404 15.26 4.65 -19.68
CA ASP A 404 15.64 3.39 -20.32
C ASP A 404 14.51 2.36 -20.39
N ILE A 405 13.57 2.39 -19.43
CA ILE A 405 12.46 1.43 -19.36
C ILE A 405 11.11 2.05 -19.70
N ALA A 406 11.02 3.37 -19.90
CA ALA A 406 9.78 4.05 -20.25
C ALA A 406 9.31 3.67 -21.67
N THR A 407 7.99 3.51 -21.85
CA THR A 407 7.39 3.30 -23.18
C THR A 407 6.92 4.61 -23.81
N ALA A 408 6.66 5.64 -22.98
CA ALA A 408 6.34 6.98 -23.42
C ALA A 408 6.91 8.02 -22.45
N VAL A 409 7.30 9.18 -22.99
CA VAL A 409 7.79 10.32 -22.22
C VAL A 409 7.04 11.56 -22.66
N VAL A 410 6.50 12.30 -21.70
CA VAL A 410 5.79 13.56 -21.91
C VAL A 410 6.50 14.65 -21.13
N THR A 411 7.04 15.63 -21.83
CA THR A 411 7.69 16.79 -21.19
C THR A 411 6.65 17.91 -20.97
N LEU A 412 6.67 18.52 -19.79
CA LEU A 412 5.77 19.63 -19.42
C LEU A 412 6.43 21.00 -19.52
#